data_AF-A0A937VSU5-F1
#
_entry.id   AF-A0A937VSU5-F1
#
_cell.length_a   1.000
_cell.length_b   1.000
_cell.length_c   1.000
_cell.angle_alpha   90.00
_cell.angle_beta   90.00
_cell.angle_gamma   90.00
#
_symmetry.space_group_name_H-M   'P 1'
#
loop_
_entity.id
_entity.type
_entity.pdbx_description
1 polymer ?
#
loop_
_entity_poly.entity_id
_entity_poly.type
_entity_poly.pdbx_seq_one_letter_code
_entity_poly.pdbx_strand_id
1 'polypeptide(L)'
;MQPSPVPPGMYTGMALTAIACIAIGVYPSLLYRILPFPVDYQPYTAHHVIETTQLLVFTGLGFWLLIHQMGVKALISLDCDWFYRKPAQLAYKICVASVSKLFGKVEHVTLFLTQFAIRGSANPIGYLLRAVRLVEQPKSNIIEVNRQLQEYDPDQYRITVGVMALIMLFVFIILIAWSLLAS
;
A
#
# COMPACT_ATOMS: atom_id res chain seq x y z
N MET A 1 30.76 -23.31 -7.34
CA MET A 1 29.81 -23.46 -6.20
C MET A 1 28.92 -24.63 -6.53
N GLN A 2 29.00 -25.73 -5.76
CA GLN A 2 28.06 -26.84 -5.94
C GLN A 2 26.80 -26.55 -5.12
N PRO A 3 25.60 -26.58 -5.73
CA PRO A 3 24.36 -26.31 -5.00
C PRO A 3 24.08 -27.42 -3.98
N SER A 4 23.56 -27.06 -2.81
CA SER A 4 23.14 -28.04 -1.80
C SER A 4 21.97 -28.88 -2.32
N PRO A 5 21.91 -30.18 -1.97
CA PRO A 5 20.80 -31.03 -2.39
C PRO A 5 19.48 -30.53 -1.79
N VAL A 6 18.44 -30.53 -2.61
CA VAL A 6 17.10 -30.08 -2.23
C VAL A 6 16.48 -31.07 -1.23
N PRO A 7 15.79 -30.61 -0.17
CA PRO A 7 15.16 -31.51 0.81
C PRO A 7 14.09 -32.40 0.16
N PRO A 8 13.92 -33.66 0.62
CA PRO A 8 13.03 -34.64 0.01
C PRO A 8 11.55 -34.19 -0.06
N GLY A 9 11.08 -33.42 0.93
CA GLY A 9 9.71 -32.89 0.95
C GLY A 9 9.38 -31.91 -0.19
N MET A 10 10.40 -31.21 -0.73
CA MET A 10 10.20 -30.34 -1.88
C MET A 10 10.00 -31.15 -3.17
N TYR A 11 10.72 -32.27 -3.34
CA TYR A 11 10.51 -33.17 -4.48
C TYR A 11 9.11 -33.77 -4.47
N THR A 12 8.58 -34.16 -3.31
CA THR A 12 7.22 -34.68 -3.21
C THR A 12 6.17 -33.65 -3.60
N GLY A 13 6.34 -32.39 -3.18
CA GLY A 13 5.43 -31.31 -3.58
C GLY A 13 5.46 -31.03 -5.09
N MET A 14 6.66 -31.01 -5.67
CA MET A 14 6.85 -30.85 -7.12
C MET A 14 6.22 -32.02 -7.89
N ALA A 15 6.43 -33.25 -7.43
CA ALA A 15 5.87 -34.44 -8.07
C ALA A 15 4.33 -34.45 -8.03
N LEU A 16 3.72 -34.16 -6.88
CA LEU A 16 2.26 -34.08 -6.76
C LEU A 16 1.67 -33.02 -7.69
N THR A 17 2.30 -31.85 -7.74
CA THR A 17 1.85 -30.75 -8.62
C THR A 17 2.01 -31.14 -10.09
N ALA A 18 3.13 -31.75 -10.47
CA ALA A 18 3.36 -32.22 -11.83
C ALA A 18 2.32 -33.27 -12.26
N ILE A 19 1.99 -34.22 -11.38
CA ILE A 19 0.94 -35.22 -11.63
C ILE A 19 -0.41 -34.53 -11.84
N ALA A 20 -0.77 -33.56 -11.00
CA ALA A 20 -2.01 -32.81 -11.16
C ALA A 20 -2.05 -32.03 -12.48
N CYS A 21 -0.96 -31.36 -12.87
CA CYS A 21 -0.84 -30.64 -14.14
C CYS A 21 -0.99 -31.57 -15.35
N ILE A 22 -0.33 -32.73 -15.33
CA ILE A 22 -0.43 -33.72 -16.41
C ILE A 22 -1.85 -34.28 -16.48
N ALA A 23 -2.46 -34.60 -15.35
CA ALA A 23 -3.82 -35.15 -15.30
C ALA A 23 -4.85 -34.16 -15.88
N ILE A 24 -4.79 -32.88 -15.49
CA ILE A 24 -5.70 -31.84 -15.98
C ILE A 24 -5.40 -31.50 -17.45
N GLY A 25 -4.14 -31.52 -17.86
CA GLY A 25 -3.74 -31.30 -19.25
C GLY A 25 -4.26 -32.38 -20.19
N VAL A 26 -4.00 -33.66 -19.87
CA VAL A 26 -4.40 -34.79 -20.72
C VAL A 26 -5.92 -35.03 -20.69
N TYR A 27 -6.57 -34.82 -19.53
CA TYR A 27 -8.00 -35.06 -19.35
C TYR A 27 -8.73 -33.79 -18.86
N PRO A 28 -8.98 -32.81 -19.75
CA PRO A 28 -9.55 -31.50 -19.40
C PRO A 28 -10.98 -31.57 -18.85
N SER A 29 -11.69 -32.67 -19.12
CA SER A 29 -13.03 -32.91 -18.56
C SER A 29 -13.05 -33.02 -17.03
N LEU A 30 -11.92 -33.29 -16.36
CA LEU A 30 -11.85 -33.21 -14.89
C LEU A 30 -12.22 -31.82 -14.41
N LEU A 31 -11.76 -30.79 -15.12
CA LEU A 31 -12.08 -29.41 -14.79
C LEU A 31 -13.50 -29.06 -15.23
N TYR A 32 -13.91 -29.45 -16.44
CA TYR A 32 -15.23 -29.09 -16.98
C TYR A 32 -16.41 -29.62 -16.17
N ARG A 33 -16.25 -30.76 -15.48
CA ARG A 33 -17.29 -31.29 -14.58
C ARG A 33 -17.56 -30.43 -13.34
N ILE A 34 -16.59 -29.60 -12.94
CA ILE A 34 -16.71 -28.72 -11.77
C ILE A 34 -17.34 -27.37 -12.17
N LEU A 35 -17.38 -27.05 -13.47
CA LEU A 35 -17.93 -25.78 -13.93
C LEU A 35 -19.47 -25.77 -13.80
N PRO A 36 -20.06 -24.67 -13.31
CA PRO A 36 -21.51 -24.55 -13.13
C PRO A 36 -22.28 -24.35 -14.45
N PHE A 37 -21.58 -24.01 -15.54
CA PHE A 37 -22.16 -23.79 -16.87
C PHE A 37 -21.61 -24.81 -17.87
N PRO A 38 -22.42 -25.29 -18.83
CA PRO A 38 -21.98 -26.24 -19.83
C PRO A 38 -20.97 -25.60 -20.80
N VAL A 39 -19.87 -26.29 -21.06
CA VAL A 39 -18.81 -25.87 -21.99
C VAL A 39 -18.54 -27.00 -22.98
N ASP A 40 -18.99 -26.83 -24.22
CA ASP A 40 -18.76 -27.78 -25.33
C ASP A 40 -17.50 -27.40 -26.13
N TYR A 41 -16.36 -27.25 -25.44
CA TYR A 41 -15.08 -26.98 -26.09
C TYR A 41 -14.25 -28.26 -26.23
N GLN A 42 -13.78 -28.54 -27.45
CA GLN A 42 -12.91 -29.67 -27.74
C GLN A 42 -11.47 -29.17 -27.94
N PRO A 43 -10.60 -29.25 -26.90
CA PRO A 43 -9.23 -28.71 -26.99
C PRO A 43 -8.33 -29.51 -27.94
N TYR A 44 -8.56 -30.83 -28.06
CA TYR A 44 -7.73 -31.74 -28.84
C TYR A 44 -8.39 -32.13 -30.17
N THR A 45 -8.60 -31.13 -31.03
CA THR A 45 -8.98 -31.41 -32.43
C THR A 45 -7.73 -31.52 -33.30
N ALA A 46 -7.83 -32.26 -34.41
CA ALA A 46 -6.71 -32.45 -35.33
C ALA A 46 -6.12 -31.11 -35.80
N HIS A 47 -6.96 -30.12 -36.11
CA HIS A 47 -6.52 -28.80 -36.55
C HIS A 47 -5.63 -28.10 -35.51
N HIS A 48 -6.09 -28.01 -34.26
CA HIS A 48 -5.36 -27.32 -33.19
C HIS A 48 -4.02 -28.00 -32.89
N VAL A 49 -3.98 -29.33 -32.91
CA VAL A 49 -2.75 -30.10 -32.65
C VAL A 49 -1.75 -29.95 -33.79
N ILE A 50 -2.21 -29.94 -35.05
CA ILE A 50 -1.33 -29.75 -36.21
C ILE A 50 -0.73 -28.35 -36.22
N GLU A 51 -1.54 -27.31 -35.99
CA GLU A 51 -1.08 -25.92 -35.97
C GLU A 51 -0.02 -25.71 -34.88
N THR A 52 -0.29 -26.17 -33.66
CA THR A 52 0.67 -26.08 -32.54
C THR A 52 1.94 -26.88 -32.82
N THR A 53 1.83 -28.10 -33.35
CA THR A 53 3.01 -28.90 -33.72
C THR A 53 3.83 -28.22 -34.82
N GLN A 54 3.19 -27.63 -35.82
CA GLN A 54 3.84 -26.87 -36.88
C GLN A 54 4.62 -25.69 -36.31
N LEU A 55 4.01 -24.89 -35.43
CA LEU A 55 4.68 -23.77 -34.75
C LEU A 55 5.86 -24.24 -33.90
N LEU A 56 5.73 -25.35 -33.16
CA LEU A 56 6.82 -25.91 -32.37
C LEU A 56 7.98 -26.38 -33.25
N VAL A 57 7.69 -27.07 -34.35
CA VAL A 57 8.72 -27.55 -35.29
C VAL A 57 9.44 -26.38 -35.95
N PHE A 58 8.71 -25.39 -36.47
CA PHE A 58 9.34 -24.20 -37.07
C PHE A 58 10.14 -23.38 -36.06
N THR A 59 9.66 -23.24 -34.83
CA THR A 59 10.39 -22.57 -33.75
C THR A 59 11.66 -23.33 -33.39
N GLY A 60 11.55 -24.66 -33.23
CA GLY A 60 12.68 -25.55 -32.98
C GLY A 60 13.73 -25.49 -34.10
N LEU A 61 13.29 -25.45 -35.36
CA LEU A 61 14.17 -25.24 -36.52
C LEU A 61 14.86 -23.87 -36.47
N GLY A 62 14.13 -22.81 -36.11
CA GLY A 62 14.72 -21.48 -35.89
C GLY A 62 15.83 -21.51 -34.85
N PHE A 63 15.59 -22.12 -33.69
CA PHE A 63 16.61 -22.30 -32.65
C PHE A 63 17.78 -23.17 -33.12
N TRP A 64 17.52 -24.24 -33.87
CA TRP A 64 18.56 -25.11 -34.41
C TRP A 64 19.47 -24.38 -35.38
N LEU A 65 18.93 -23.52 -36.24
CA LEU A 65 19.72 -22.64 -37.11
C LEU A 65 20.55 -21.62 -36.32
N LEU A 66 19.98 -21.08 -35.24
CA LEU A 66 20.62 -20.04 -34.41
C LEU A 66 21.54 -20.60 -33.32
N ILE A 67 21.65 -21.93 -33.16
CA ILE A 67 22.40 -22.55 -32.06
C ILE A 67 23.86 -22.10 -31.99
N HIS A 68 24.49 -21.87 -33.15
CA HIS A 68 25.87 -21.38 -33.24
C HIS A 68 26.02 -19.93 -32.79
N GLN A 69 24.95 -19.12 -32.87
CA GLN A 69 24.96 -17.72 -32.45
C GLN A 69 24.61 -17.54 -30.96
N MET A 70 23.97 -18.54 -30.34
CA MET A 70 23.60 -18.53 -28.91
C MET A 70 24.76 -18.83 -27.96
N GLY A 71 26.01 -18.85 -28.45
CA GLY A 71 27.18 -18.97 -27.59
C GLY A 71 27.25 -17.84 -26.57
N VAL A 72 27.52 -18.19 -25.30
CA VAL A 72 27.67 -17.22 -24.21
C VAL A 72 28.83 -16.27 -24.54
N LYS A 73 28.48 -15.06 -24.96
CA LYS A 73 29.45 -13.96 -25.09
C LYS A 73 29.36 -13.14 -23.80
N ALA A 74 30.51 -12.70 -23.28
CA ALA A 74 30.58 -11.79 -22.13
C ALA A 74 30.13 -10.37 -22.53
N LEU A 75 28.88 -10.23 -22.94
CA LEU A 75 28.21 -8.95 -23.12
C LEU A 75 27.23 -8.73 -21.97
N ILE A 76 27.05 -7.47 -21.60
CA ILE A 76 25.97 -7.05 -20.72
C ILE A 76 24.66 -7.28 -21.48
N SER A 77 23.85 -8.25 -21.02
CA SER A 77 22.51 -8.46 -21.56
C SER A 77 21.68 -7.22 -21.23
N LEU A 78 21.36 -6.43 -22.25
CA LEU A 78 20.50 -5.27 -22.10
C LEU A 78 19.04 -5.75 -22.19
N ASP A 79 18.58 -6.39 -21.12
CA ASP A 79 17.24 -6.94 -21.03
C ASP A 79 16.19 -5.83 -20.84
N CYS A 80 14.91 -6.18 -20.96
CA CYS A 80 13.79 -5.27 -20.65
C CYS A 80 13.85 -4.69 -19.22
N ASP A 81 14.64 -5.29 -18.31
CA ASP A 81 14.99 -4.73 -17.00
C ASP A 81 15.56 -3.31 -17.09
N TRP A 82 16.25 -2.95 -18.18
CA TRP A 82 16.70 -1.59 -18.41
C TRP A 82 15.52 -0.61 -18.55
N PHE A 83 14.48 -1.04 -19.27
CA PHE A 83 13.24 -0.27 -19.45
C PHE A 83 12.45 -0.16 -18.15
N TYR A 84 12.58 -1.11 -17.22
CA TYR A 84 12.01 -0.98 -15.88
C TYR A 84 12.86 -0.05 -14.99
N ARG A 85 14.18 -0.27 -14.91
CA ARG A 85 15.08 0.44 -13.98
C ARG A 85 15.18 1.94 -14.22
N LYS A 86 15.22 2.37 -15.49
CA LYS A 86 15.42 3.79 -15.83
C LYS A 86 14.23 4.69 -15.49
N PRO A 87 12.98 4.39 -15.91
CA PRO A 87 11.83 5.21 -15.56
C PRO A 87 11.35 5.00 -14.13
N ALA A 88 11.64 3.86 -13.47
CA ALA A 88 11.24 3.65 -12.07
C ALA A 88 11.79 4.75 -11.13
N GLN A 89 13.02 5.20 -11.35
CA GLN A 89 13.61 6.29 -10.56
C GLN A 89 12.90 7.64 -10.83
N LEU A 90 12.45 7.87 -12.05
CA LEU A 90 11.69 9.06 -12.42
C LEU A 90 10.28 9.00 -11.81
N ALA A 91 9.60 7.86 -11.93
CA ALA A 91 8.30 7.61 -11.34
C ALA A 91 8.31 7.77 -9.81
N TYR A 92 9.35 7.27 -9.13
CA TYR A 92 9.53 7.49 -7.69
C TYR A 92 9.65 8.98 -7.34
N LYS A 93 10.44 9.75 -8.09
CA LYS A 93 10.59 11.20 -7.86
C LYS A 93 9.29 11.96 -8.08
N ILE A 94 8.55 11.62 -9.13
CA ILE A 94 7.30 12.30 -9.49
C ILE A 94 6.20 11.90 -8.51
N CYS A 95 5.90 10.60 -8.41
CA CYS A 95 4.74 10.13 -7.68
C CYS A 95 4.94 10.12 -6.17
N VAL A 96 6.14 9.80 -5.68
CA VAL A 96 6.39 9.68 -4.23
C VAL A 96 7.00 10.96 -3.69
N ALA A 97 8.17 11.35 -4.20
CA ALA A 97 8.91 12.47 -3.60
C ALA A 97 8.21 13.83 -3.76
N SER A 98 7.51 14.06 -4.87
CA SER A 98 6.77 15.32 -5.06
C SER A 98 5.54 15.40 -4.16
N VAL A 99 4.83 14.28 -4.01
CA VAL A 99 3.66 14.17 -3.13
C VAL A 99 4.05 14.36 -1.67
N SER A 100 5.10 13.68 -1.20
CA SER A 100 5.60 13.86 0.18
C SER A 100 6.04 15.30 0.46
N LYS A 101 6.70 15.96 -0.49
CA LYS A 101 7.08 17.38 -0.35
C LYS A 101 5.87 18.31 -0.32
N LEU A 102 4.83 18.03 -1.10
CA LEU A 102 3.59 18.79 -1.08
C LEU A 102 2.90 18.66 0.28
N PHE A 103 2.76 17.43 0.79
CA PHE A 103 2.19 17.19 2.11
C PHE A 103 2.98 17.88 3.22
N GLY A 104 4.31 17.82 3.20
CA GLY A 104 5.13 18.54 4.18
C GLY A 104 4.95 20.07 4.12
N LYS A 105 4.75 20.65 2.93
CA LYS A 105 4.44 22.08 2.81
C LYS A 105 3.06 22.43 3.38
N VAL A 106 2.06 21.58 3.12
CA VAL A 106 0.71 21.75 3.68
C VAL A 106 0.77 21.69 5.20
N GLU A 107 1.53 20.75 5.76
CA GLU A 107 1.72 20.63 7.21
C GLU A 107 2.28 21.92 7.83
N HIS A 108 3.30 22.53 7.22
CA HIS A 108 3.82 23.82 7.70
C HIS A 108 2.79 24.94 7.65
N VAL A 109 1.93 24.97 6.62
CA VAL A 109 0.83 25.95 6.52
C VAL A 109 -0.21 25.69 7.60
N THR A 110 -0.57 24.43 7.84
CA THR A 110 -1.49 24.06 8.92
C THR A 110 -0.93 24.47 10.27
N LEU A 111 0.35 24.20 10.55
CA LEU A 111 1.00 24.62 11.79
C LEU A 111 1.02 26.14 11.94
N PHE A 112 1.26 26.89 10.85
CA PHE A 112 1.17 28.35 10.87
C PHE A 112 -0.24 28.84 11.17
N LEU A 113 -1.26 28.25 10.54
CA LEU A 113 -2.67 28.57 10.80
C LEU A 113 -3.08 28.20 12.22
N THR A 114 -2.64 27.05 12.74
CA THR A 114 -2.87 26.63 14.12
C THR A 114 -2.21 27.60 15.08
N GLN A 115 -0.96 28.02 14.84
CA GLN A 115 -0.28 29.01 15.67
C GLN A 115 -0.92 30.39 15.56
N PHE A 116 -1.38 30.81 14.38
CA PHE A 116 -2.10 32.06 14.16
C PHE A 116 -3.45 32.05 14.89
N ALA A 117 -4.19 30.94 14.80
CA ALA A 117 -5.46 30.74 15.50
C ALA A 117 -5.26 30.68 17.02
N ILE A 118 -4.22 29.99 17.51
CA ILE A 118 -3.84 29.99 18.93
C ILE A 118 -3.43 31.39 19.36
N ARG A 119 -2.71 32.17 18.53
CA ARG A 119 -2.29 33.54 18.85
C ARG A 119 -3.46 34.52 18.85
N GLY A 120 -4.41 34.36 17.93
CA GLY A 120 -5.66 35.12 17.87
C GLY A 120 -6.62 34.74 18.99
N SER A 121 -6.62 33.48 19.40
CA SER A 121 -7.39 32.93 20.51
C SER A 121 -6.56 32.78 21.79
N ALA A 122 -5.41 33.47 21.89
CA ALA A 122 -4.53 33.35 23.04
C ALA A 122 -5.23 34.03 24.23
N ASN A 123 -5.94 33.20 24.98
CA ASN A 123 -6.50 33.46 26.28
C ASN A 123 -7.60 34.55 26.34
N PRO A 124 -8.77 34.38 25.67
CA PRO A 124 -9.91 35.27 25.89
C PRO A 124 -10.33 35.31 27.37
N ILE A 125 -10.29 34.16 28.03
CA ILE A 125 -10.56 34.00 29.47
C ILE A 125 -9.46 34.65 30.33
N GLY A 126 -8.20 34.58 29.92
CA GLY A 126 -7.08 35.24 30.62
C GLY A 126 -7.18 36.77 30.60
N TYR A 127 -7.52 37.38 29.46
CA TYR A 127 -7.73 38.83 29.37
C TYR A 127 -8.94 39.30 30.17
N LEU A 128 -10.05 38.54 30.13
CA LEU A 128 -11.28 38.89 30.85
C LEU A 128 -11.12 38.74 32.37
N LEU A 129 -10.49 37.65 32.85
CA LEU A 129 -10.11 37.48 34.26
C LEU A 129 -9.07 38.50 34.73
N ARG A 130 -8.16 38.93 33.85
CA ARG A 130 -7.17 39.98 34.15
C ARG A 130 -7.81 41.36 34.25
N ALA A 131 -8.78 41.69 33.38
CA ALA A 131 -9.52 42.94 33.44
C ALA A 131 -10.36 43.04 34.72
N VAL A 132 -11.06 41.97 35.09
CA VAL A 132 -11.87 41.92 36.33
C VAL A 132 -10.98 41.97 37.58
N ARG A 133 -9.91 41.17 37.65
CA ARG A 133 -9.02 41.16 38.83
C ARG A 133 -8.16 42.41 39.00
N LEU A 134 -7.85 43.14 37.93
CA LEU A 134 -7.14 44.43 38.02
C LEU A 134 -8.06 45.57 38.52
N VAL A 135 -9.37 45.47 38.31
CA VAL A 135 -10.36 46.40 38.88
C VAL A 135 -10.52 46.16 40.39
N GLU A 136 -10.34 44.93 40.86
CA GLU A 136 -10.67 44.54 42.24
C GLU A 136 -9.48 44.58 43.23
N GLN A 137 -8.23 44.71 42.77
CA GLN A 137 -7.03 44.67 43.65
C GLN A 137 -5.98 45.74 43.30
N PRO A 138 -5.76 46.79 44.12
CA PRO A 138 -4.80 47.82 43.80
C PRO A 138 -3.38 47.42 44.25
N LYS A 139 -2.57 47.06 43.23
CA LYS A 139 -1.17 47.47 43.05
C LYS A 139 -0.01 46.72 43.74
N SER A 140 -0.19 45.79 44.69
CA SER A 140 0.95 45.03 45.25
C SER A 140 1.18 43.63 44.66
N ASN A 141 0.13 42.95 44.17
CA ASN A 141 0.20 41.51 43.81
C ASN A 141 0.26 41.22 42.30
N ILE A 142 0.57 42.23 41.47
CA ILE A 142 0.59 42.12 40.00
C ILE A 142 1.65 41.09 39.53
N ILE A 143 2.74 40.92 40.29
CA ILE A 143 3.86 40.03 39.94
C ILE A 143 3.50 38.54 40.20
N GLU A 144 2.79 38.23 41.29
CA GLU A 144 2.34 36.86 41.60
C GLU A 144 1.21 36.38 40.68
N VAL A 145 0.27 37.27 40.33
CA VAL A 145 -0.84 36.94 39.41
C VAL A 145 -0.32 36.57 38.01
N ASN A 146 0.73 37.24 37.51
CA ASN A 146 1.36 36.87 36.24
C ASN A 146 2.05 35.49 36.29
N ARG A 147 2.57 35.08 37.44
CA ARG A 147 3.27 33.79 37.61
C ARG A 147 2.31 32.60 37.55
N GLN A 148 1.12 32.73 38.14
CA GLN A 148 0.11 31.65 38.14
C GLN A 148 -0.57 31.43 36.78
N LEU A 149 -0.54 32.41 35.87
CA LEU A 149 -1.15 32.30 34.54
C LEU A 149 -0.23 31.64 33.49
N GLN A 150 1.00 31.28 33.88
CA GLN A 150 2.05 30.82 32.96
C GLN A 150 2.28 29.31 32.98
N GLU A 151 1.63 28.56 33.89
CA GLU A 151 1.71 27.09 33.93
C GLU A 151 0.71 26.49 32.92
N TYR A 152 1.04 26.62 31.63
CA TYR A 152 0.38 25.87 30.56
C TYR A 152 0.94 24.45 30.58
N ASP A 153 0.15 23.48 31.03
CA ASP A 153 0.49 22.05 30.97
C ASP A 153 0.08 21.48 29.60
N PRO A 154 1.03 21.25 28.67
CA PRO A 154 0.72 20.71 27.34
C PRO A 154 0.23 19.26 27.37
N ASP A 155 0.39 18.54 28.48
CA ASP A 155 0.06 17.13 28.58
C ASP A 155 -1.40 16.88 29.00
N GLN A 156 -2.10 17.91 29.49
CA GLN A 156 -3.52 17.83 29.86
C GLN A 156 -4.45 17.59 28.65
N TYR A 157 -3.99 17.88 27.43
CA TYR A 157 -4.74 17.70 26.17
C TYR A 157 -4.23 16.55 25.28
N ARG A 158 -3.35 15.68 25.79
CA ARG A 158 -3.04 14.40 25.14
C ARG A 158 -4.16 13.40 25.42
N ILE A 159 -5.27 13.56 24.71
CA ILE A 159 -6.25 12.48 24.59
C ILE A 159 -5.51 11.28 24.00
N THR A 160 -5.39 10.19 24.75
CA THR A 160 -4.76 8.95 24.29
C THR A 160 -5.32 8.59 22.91
N VAL A 161 -4.46 8.28 21.94
CA VAL A 161 -4.88 7.97 20.55
C VAL A 161 -6.03 6.93 20.51
N GLY A 162 -6.06 6.02 21.49
CA GLY A 162 -7.15 5.05 21.67
C GLY A 162 -8.53 5.68 21.94
N VAL A 163 -8.63 6.79 22.66
CA VAL A 163 -9.91 7.48 22.93
C VAL A 163 -10.44 8.14 21.65
N MET A 164 -9.56 8.72 20.83
CA MET A 164 -9.95 9.26 19.51
C MET A 164 -10.46 8.15 18.59
N ALA A 165 -9.76 7.01 18.55
CA ALA A 165 -10.17 5.84 17.77
C ALA A 165 -11.51 5.28 18.27
N LEU A 166 -11.76 5.25 19.58
CA LEU A 166 -13.00 4.76 20.18
C LEU A 166 -14.19 5.67 19.83
N ILE A 167 -14.00 6.99 19.87
CA ILE A 167 -15.04 7.96 19.46
C ILE A 167 -15.36 7.79 17.97
N MET A 168 -14.33 7.65 17.12
CA MET A 168 -14.50 7.43 15.67
C MET A 168 -15.31 6.15 15.39
N LEU A 169 -14.96 5.05 16.05
CA LEU A 169 -15.63 3.76 15.90
C LEU A 169 -17.07 3.81 16.41
N PHE A 170 -17.32 4.51 17.53
CA PHE A 170 -18.65 4.70 18.08
C PHE A 170 -19.58 5.48 17.13
N VAL A 171 -19.07 6.56 16.53
CA VAL A 171 -19.82 7.32 15.51
C VAL A 171 -20.13 6.46 14.30
N PHE A 172 -19.18 5.62 13.85
CA PHE A 172 -19.36 4.73 12.70
C PHE A 172 -20.45 3.67 12.97
N ILE A 173 -20.47 3.08 14.17
CA ILE A 173 -21.51 2.12 14.58
C ILE A 173 -22.89 2.79 14.59
N ILE A 174 -23.01 4.01 15.13
CA ILE A 174 -24.28 4.74 15.15
C ILE A 174 -24.78 5.01 13.74
N LEU A 175 -23.91 5.41 12.82
CA LEU A 175 -24.28 5.66 11.42
C LEU A 175 -24.76 4.38 10.72
N ILE A 176 -24.11 3.25 10.97
CA ILE A 176 -24.54 1.94 10.44
C ILE A 176 -25.90 1.54 11.02
N ALA A 177 -26.07 1.63 12.34
CA ALA A 177 -27.32 1.30 12.99
C ALA A 177 -28.48 2.19 12.50
N TRP A 178 -28.23 3.49 12.32
CA TRP A 178 -29.18 4.43 11.74
C TRP A 178 -29.52 4.06 10.29
N SER A 179 -28.52 3.71 9.48
CA SER A 179 -28.72 3.29 8.09
C SER A 179 -29.55 2.02 7.95
N LEU A 180 -29.43 1.07 8.89
CA LEU A 180 -30.20 -0.18 8.90
C LEU A 180 -31.62 0.00 9.46
N LEU A 181 -31.83 0.98 10.34
CA LEU A 181 -33.15 1.31 10.89
C LEU A 181 -33.97 2.19 9.93
N ALA A 182 -33.28 2.96 9.08
CA ALA A 182 -33.88 3.82 8.06
C ALA A 182 -34.16 3.09 6.71
N SER A 183 -33.86 1.80 6.62
CA SER A 183 -34.14 0.89 5.48
C SER A 183 -35.23 -0.10 5.82
#